data_AF-A0A1H7KF08-F1
#
_entry.id   AF-A0A1H7KF08-F1
#
_cell.length_a   1.000
_cell.length_b   1.000
_cell.length_c   1.000
_cell.angle_alpha   90.00
_cell.angle_beta   90.00
_cell.angle_gamma   90.00
#
_symmetry.space_group_name_H-M   'P 1'
#
loop_
_entity.id
_entity.type
_entity.pdbx_description
1 polymer ?
#
loop_
_entity_poly.entity_id
_entity_poly.type
_entity_poly.pdbx_seq_one_letter_code
_entity_poly.pdbx_strand_id
1 'polypeptide(L)'
;MQIQLSHLIPLPLRDKLLQRTSDIWNKDVTFSPGSFIKIKAPSGTGKTTLVHYLYHIRYDYSGKIIVNGKPWQDYNKSALATIRQQQVSIIFQDLRLFDQLTAWENIELKRVMGPAPACTGEQVQEMAARLQVTHVLQQSARTLSYGERQRIAIIRALVQPFQWLLMDEPFSHLDEENTRRAAALIAETCKAQQAGFVLTDLDNDVHFNYDVQYQL
;
A
#
# COMPACT_ATOMS: atom_id res chain seq x y z
N MET A 1 -14.44 2.82 -3.78
CA MET A 1 -14.33 3.36 -2.41
C MET A 1 -13.73 4.75 -2.53
N GLN A 2 -14.46 5.80 -2.16
CA GLN A 2 -13.92 7.16 -2.19
C GLN A 2 -13.31 7.48 -0.81
N ILE A 3 -12.13 8.10 -0.78
CA ILE A 3 -11.50 8.58 0.45
C ILE A 3 -11.40 10.10 0.37
N GLN A 4 -11.88 10.79 1.39
CA GLN A 4 -11.81 12.24 1.50
C GLN A 4 -11.06 12.61 2.77
N LEU A 5 -10.08 13.49 2.64
CA LEU A 5 -9.31 14.08 3.73
C LEU A 5 -9.82 15.51 3.90
N SER A 6 -10.20 15.91 5.11
CA SER A 6 -10.65 17.26 5.38
C SER A 6 -9.87 17.85 6.55
N HIS A 7 -9.05 18.86 6.22
CA HIS A 7 -8.15 19.55 7.15
C HIS A 7 -7.31 18.58 8.00
N LEU A 8 -6.83 17.50 7.39
CA LEU A 8 -6.08 16.45 8.08
C LEU A 8 -4.72 16.98 8.52
N ILE A 9 -4.42 16.89 9.83
CA ILE A 9 -3.13 17.31 10.39
C ILE A 9 -2.59 16.23 11.34
N PRO A 10 -1.42 15.63 11.06
CA PRO A 10 -0.73 14.73 12.00
C PRO A 10 -0.27 15.49 13.23
N LEU A 11 -0.75 15.11 14.40
CA LEU A 11 -0.40 15.77 15.67
C LEU A 11 1.12 15.81 15.91
N PRO A 12 1.90 14.73 15.66
CA PRO A 12 3.35 14.75 15.93
C PRO A 12 4.18 15.59 14.97
N LEU A 13 3.60 16.01 13.84
CA LEU A 13 4.28 16.85 12.84
C LEU A 13 3.66 18.26 12.78
N ARG A 14 2.69 18.58 13.65
CA ARG A 14 1.94 19.84 13.62
C ARG A 14 2.86 21.06 13.51
N ASP A 15 3.85 21.14 14.38
CA ASP A 15 4.76 22.30 14.42
C ASP A 15 5.64 22.41 13.16
N LYS A 16 6.03 21.26 12.58
CA LYS A 16 6.81 21.20 11.34
C LYS A 16 5.97 21.60 10.13
N LEU A 17 4.68 21.28 10.13
CA LEU A 17 3.75 21.62 9.05
C LEU A 17 3.36 23.10 9.03
N LEU A 18 3.52 23.83 10.14
CA LEU A 18 3.36 25.29 10.13
C LEU A 18 4.44 26.01 9.32
N GLN A 19 5.55 25.33 9.03
CA GLN A 19 6.72 25.91 8.36
C GLN A 19 6.84 25.48 6.88
N ARG A 20 5.95 24.61 6.39
CA ARG A 20 6.02 24.05 5.03
C ARG A 20 4.63 23.95 4.40
N THR A 21 4.56 24.23 3.10
CA THR A 21 3.35 24.02 2.31
C THR A 21 3.20 22.55 1.95
N SER A 22 1.98 22.00 2.08
CA SER A 22 1.62 20.66 1.65
C SER A 22 0.33 20.70 0.82
N ASP A 23 0.26 19.85 -0.20
CA ASP A 23 -0.95 19.68 -1.01
C ASP A 23 -2.01 18.82 -0.31
N ILE A 24 -1.64 18.13 0.78
CA ILE A 24 -2.53 17.24 1.53
C ILE A 24 -2.79 17.74 2.94
N TRP A 25 -1.75 18.09 3.69
CA TRP A 25 -1.91 18.46 5.09
C TRP A 25 -2.67 19.78 5.22
N ASN A 26 -3.68 19.79 6.10
CA ASN A 26 -4.59 20.90 6.30
C ASN A 26 -5.36 21.36 5.03
N LYS A 27 -5.55 20.46 4.06
CA LYS A 27 -6.34 20.69 2.84
C LYS A 27 -7.56 19.77 2.79
N ASP A 28 -8.50 20.11 1.91
CA ASP A 28 -9.54 19.19 1.48
C ASP A 28 -9.06 18.45 0.23
N VAL A 29 -8.90 17.13 0.34
CA VAL A 29 -8.38 16.30 -0.74
C VAL A 29 -9.29 15.10 -0.93
N THR A 30 -9.58 14.77 -2.18
CA THR A 30 -10.38 13.59 -2.53
C THR A 30 -9.54 12.63 -3.35
N PHE A 31 -9.45 11.39 -2.89
CA PHE A 31 -8.89 10.28 -3.65
C PHE A 31 -10.05 9.55 -4.33
N SER A 32 -10.13 9.72 -5.65
CA SER A 32 -11.17 9.15 -6.48
C SER A 32 -10.90 7.67 -6.77
N PRO A 33 -11.92 6.80 -6.75
CA PRO A 33 -11.75 5.38 -7.07
C PRO A 33 -11.04 5.17 -8.41
N GLY A 34 -10.14 4.19 -8.47
CA GLY A 34 -9.41 3.85 -9.70
C GLY A 34 -8.22 4.74 -10.02
N SER A 35 -8.02 5.86 -9.32
CA SER A 35 -6.91 6.79 -9.60
C SER A 35 -5.57 6.25 -9.13
N PHE A 36 -4.53 6.49 -9.94
CA PHE A 36 -3.13 6.22 -9.61
C PHE A 36 -2.51 7.49 -9.05
N ILE A 37 -2.32 7.52 -7.73
CA ILE A 37 -1.93 8.71 -6.98
C ILE A 37 -0.48 8.57 -6.52
N LYS A 38 0.34 9.56 -6.85
CA LYS A 38 1.69 9.70 -6.30
C LYS A 38 1.72 10.76 -5.22
N ILE A 39 2.42 10.47 -4.14
CA ILE A 39 2.70 11.40 -3.06
C ILE A 39 4.21 11.50 -2.92
N LYS A 40 4.76 12.59 -3.44
CA LYS A 40 6.20 12.86 -3.38
C LYS A 40 6.51 13.65 -2.14
N ALA A 41 7.46 13.19 -1.33
CA ALA A 41 7.95 14.02 -0.24
C ALA A 41 9.32 13.61 0.30
N PRO A 42 10.14 14.56 0.79
CA PRO A 42 11.36 14.27 1.53
C PRO A 42 11.15 13.35 2.73
N SER A 43 12.24 12.81 3.29
CA SER A 43 12.15 12.05 4.54
C SER A 43 11.64 12.94 5.69
N GLY A 44 10.80 12.37 6.56
CA GLY A 44 10.29 13.05 7.75
C GLY A 44 9.11 14.02 7.55
N THR A 45 8.50 14.10 6.36
CA THR A 45 7.31 14.94 6.09
C THR A 45 5.97 14.24 6.33
N GLY A 46 6.00 12.94 6.66
CA GLY A 46 4.82 12.19 7.08
C GLY A 46 4.22 11.25 6.03
N LYS A 47 4.96 10.81 5.01
CA LYS A 47 4.53 9.81 4.02
C LYS A 47 3.93 8.55 4.66
N THR A 48 4.74 7.86 5.47
CA THR A 48 4.33 6.69 6.26
C THR A 48 3.16 7.02 7.19
N THR A 49 3.16 8.22 7.79
CA THR A 49 2.06 8.68 8.65
C THR A 49 0.74 8.75 7.89
N LEU A 50 0.75 9.33 6.69
CA LEU A 50 -0.43 9.41 5.82
C LEU A 50 -0.90 8.02 5.40
N VAL A 51 0.00 7.16 4.91
CA VAL A 51 -0.34 5.78 4.53
C VAL A 51 -0.97 5.02 5.71
N HIS A 52 -0.43 5.18 6.92
CA HIS A 52 -0.97 4.56 8.13
C HIS A 52 -2.35 5.12 8.53
N TYR A 53 -2.62 6.41 8.29
CA TYR A 53 -3.94 6.99 8.49
C TYR A 53 -4.96 6.46 7.47
N LEU A 54 -4.59 6.40 6.19
CA LEU A 54 -5.40 5.82 5.13
C LEU A 54 -5.72 4.35 5.43
N TYR A 55 -4.77 3.59 5.99
CA TYR A 55 -4.95 2.19 6.37
C TYR A 55 -5.64 1.99 7.74
N HIS A 56 -5.99 3.05 8.46
CA HIS A 56 -6.60 3.00 9.80
C HIS A 56 -5.79 2.25 10.87
N ILE A 57 -4.47 2.43 10.90
CA ILE A 57 -3.63 1.83 11.96
C ILE A 57 -2.94 2.87 12.86
N ARG A 58 -3.23 4.15 12.62
CA ARG A 58 -2.71 5.29 13.37
C ARG A 58 -3.81 6.34 13.49
N TYR A 59 -3.86 7.04 14.63
CA TYR A 59 -5.04 7.85 15.02
C TYR A 59 -4.71 9.24 15.59
N ASP A 60 -3.43 9.57 15.68
CA ASP A 60 -2.91 10.81 16.25
C ASP A 60 -2.99 11.98 15.25
N TYR A 61 -4.19 12.29 14.77
CA TYR A 61 -4.46 13.41 13.85
C TYR A 61 -5.66 14.27 14.27
N SER A 62 -5.70 15.52 13.79
CA SER A 62 -6.91 16.35 13.76
C SER A 62 -7.46 16.44 12.34
N GLY A 63 -8.69 16.95 12.19
CA GLY A 63 -9.42 16.91 10.92
C GLY A 63 -10.18 15.59 10.76
N LYS A 64 -10.54 15.25 9.53
CA LYS A 64 -11.37 14.06 9.24
C LYS A 64 -10.81 13.26 8.06
N ILE A 65 -10.98 11.95 8.15
CA ILE A 65 -10.84 11.02 7.04
C ILE A 65 -12.22 10.41 6.85
N ILE A 66 -12.84 10.63 5.71
CA ILE A 66 -14.17 10.14 5.37
C ILE A 66 -14.01 9.10 4.29
N VAL A 67 -14.55 7.91 4.51
CA VAL A 67 -14.54 6.83 3.53
C VAL A 67 -15.95 6.38 3.27
N ASN A 68 -16.34 6.33 2.00
CA ASN A 68 -17.72 6.04 1.58
C ASN A 68 -18.77 6.88 2.34
N GLY A 69 -18.49 8.17 2.54
CA GLY A 69 -19.38 9.10 3.23
C GLY A 69 -19.42 8.99 4.76
N LYS A 70 -18.63 8.09 5.37
CA LYS A 70 -18.59 7.88 6.82
C LYS A 70 -17.19 8.17 7.40
N PRO A 71 -17.07 8.89 8.54
CA PRO A 71 -15.78 9.06 9.20
C PRO A 71 -15.10 7.74 9.53
N TRP A 72 -13.78 7.68 9.33
CA TRP A 72 -12.98 6.48 9.53
C TRP A 72 -13.05 5.96 10.97
N GLN A 73 -13.16 6.88 11.95
CA GLN A 73 -13.30 6.58 13.38
C GLN A 73 -14.64 5.90 13.75
N ASP A 74 -15.66 6.04 12.91
CA ASP A 74 -16.99 5.51 13.20
C ASP A 74 -17.15 4.05 12.75
N TYR A 75 -16.14 3.49 12.06
CA TYR A 75 -16.11 2.07 11.72
C TYR A 75 -15.67 1.23 12.91
N ASN A 76 -16.46 0.22 13.26
CA ASN A 76 -16.08 -0.71 14.31
C ASN A 76 -14.98 -1.69 13.82
N LYS A 77 -14.38 -2.44 14.74
CA LYS A 77 -13.28 -3.37 14.45
C LYS A 77 -13.62 -4.41 13.38
N SER A 78 -14.86 -4.92 13.37
CA SER A 78 -15.31 -5.92 12.40
C SER A 78 -15.41 -5.31 11.00
N ALA A 79 -16.03 -4.14 10.86
CA ALA A 79 -16.13 -3.44 9.58
C ALA A 79 -14.74 -3.07 9.04
N LEU A 80 -13.82 -2.61 9.90
CA LEU A 80 -12.43 -2.33 9.53
C LEU A 80 -11.67 -3.57 9.06
N ALA A 81 -11.92 -4.73 9.68
CA ALA A 81 -11.33 -5.99 9.24
C ALA A 81 -11.83 -6.36 7.84
N THR A 82 -13.14 -6.25 7.59
CA THR A 82 -13.74 -6.49 6.26
C THR A 82 -13.18 -5.53 5.20
N ILE A 83 -13.06 -4.24 5.52
CA ILE A 83 -12.48 -3.24 4.60
C ILE A 83 -11.04 -3.61 4.23
N ARG A 84 -10.19 -3.96 5.20
CA ARG A 84 -8.78 -4.34 4.94
C ARG A 84 -8.61 -5.71 4.29
N GLN A 85 -9.66 -6.52 4.30
CA GLN A 85 -9.71 -7.82 3.64
C GLN A 85 -10.20 -7.73 2.20
N GLN A 86 -11.07 -6.76 1.89
CA GLN A 86 -11.80 -6.73 0.62
C GLN A 86 -11.64 -5.45 -0.21
N GLN A 87 -11.19 -4.37 0.41
CA GLN A 87 -11.22 -3.03 -0.21
C GLN A 87 -9.87 -2.31 -0.14
N VAL A 88 -9.02 -2.62 0.85
CA VAL A 88 -7.72 -1.95 1.01
C VAL A 88 -6.60 -2.98 1.20
N SER A 89 -5.63 -2.95 0.31
CA SER A 89 -4.37 -3.69 0.46
C SER A 89 -3.22 -2.71 0.72
N ILE A 90 -2.12 -3.21 1.30
CA ILE A 90 -0.98 -2.37 1.69
C ILE A 90 0.36 -3.08 1.54
N ILE A 91 1.36 -2.32 1.07
CA ILE A 91 2.78 -2.65 1.15
C ILE A 91 3.42 -1.65 2.12
N PHE A 92 3.84 -2.14 3.27
CA PHE A 92 4.55 -1.32 4.26
C PHE A 92 6.03 -1.19 3.91
N GLN A 93 6.64 -0.07 4.28
CA GLN A 93 8.08 0.15 4.13
C GLN A 93 8.91 -0.90 4.87
N ASP A 94 8.47 -1.37 6.04
CA ASP A 94 9.12 -2.42 6.83
C ASP A 94 8.67 -3.84 6.42
N LEU A 95 7.90 -3.97 5.34
CA LEU A 95 7.37 -5.18 4.70
C LEU A 95 6.41 -6.00 5.57
N ARG A 96 6.57 -6.03 6.89
CA ARG A 96 5.78 -6.80 7.88
C ARG A 96 5.55 -8.25 7.47
N LEU A 97 6.58 -8.91 6.93
CA LEU A 97 6.56 -10.36 6.75
C LEU A 97 6.73 -11.04 8.11
N PHE A 98 6.09 -12.19 8.28
CA PHE A 98 6.32 -13.06 9.43
C PHE A 98 7.58 -13.87 9.15
N ASP A 99 8.66 -13.53 9.85
CA ASP A 99 9.99 -14.09 9.61
C ASP A 99 10.05 -15.62 9.76
N GLN A 100 9.25 -16.21 10.66
CA GLN A 100 9.21 -17.65 10.87
C GLN A 100 8.45 -18.40 9.78
N LEU A 101 7.57 -17.72 9.05
CA LEU A 101 6.81 -18.31 7.96
C LEU A 101 7.62 -18.29 6.67
N THR A 102 7.35 -19.25 5.79
CA THR A 102 7.86 -19.24 4.43
C THR A 102 7.32 -18.06 3.64
N ALA A 103 7.97 -17.73 2.52
CA ALA A 103 7.46 -16.75 1.56
C ALA A 103 6.05 -17.12 1.08
N TRP A 104 5.81 -18.40 0.78
CA TRP A 104 4.50 -18.92 0.40
C TRP A 104 3.46 -18.72 1.51
N GLU A 105 3.76 -19.13 2.74
CA GLU A 105 2.84 -18.97 3.87
C GLU A 105 2.51 -17.49 4.15
N ASN A 106 3.49 -16.59 4.00
CA ASN A 106 3.26 -15.15 4.09
C ASN A 106 2.22 -14.67 3.06
N ILE A 107 2.29 -15.17 1.83
CA ILE A 107 1.33 -14.85 0.77
C ILE A 107 -0.04 -15.48 1.06
N GLU A 108 -0.06 -16.74 1.50
CA GLU A 108 -1.28 -17.48 1.84
C GLU A 108 -2.12 -16.76 2.88
N LEU A 109 -1.49 -16.13 3.89
CA LEU A 109 -2.18 -15.38 4.93
C LEU A 109 -3.17 -14.36 4.38
N LYS A 110 -2.92 -13.78 3.19
CA LYS A 110 -3.84 -12.86 2.51
C LYS A 110 -4.74 -13.57 1.51
N ARG A 111 -4.24 -14.58 0.82
CA ARG A 111 -5.00 -15.34 -0.18
C ARG A 111 -6.23 -16.03 0.42
N VAL A 112 -6.12 -16.58 1.63
CA VAL A 112 -7.18 -17.44 2.23
C VAL A 112 -7.95 -16.78 3.38
N MET A 113 -7.87 -15.47 3.57
CA MET A 113 -8.63 -14.80 4.65
C MET A 113 -10.15 -14.91 4.46
N GLY A 114 -10.61 -14.99 3.21
CA GLY A 114 -12.03 -15.03 2.84
C GLY A 114 -12.64 -16.44 2.90
N PRO A 115 -13.95 -16.57 2.64
CA PRO A 115 -14.64 -17.86 2.59
C PRO A 115 -14.05 -18.82 1.53
N ALA A 116 -13.44 -18.26 0.49
CA ALA A 116 -12.71 -18.98 -0.53
C ALA A 116 -11.39 -18.22 -0.83
N PRO A 117 -10.38 -18.90 -1.38
CA PRO A 117 -9.16 -18.23 -1.78
C PRO A 117 -9.39 -17.16 -2.86
N ALA A 118 -8.76 -16.01 -2.71
CA ALA A 118 -8.91 -14.86 -3.60
C ALA A 118 -8.32 -15.07 -5.01
N CYS A 119 -7.36 -15.99 -5.13
CA CYS A 119 -6.75 -16.43 -6.39
C CYS A 119 -6.28 -17.89 -6.27
N THR A 120 -5.95 -18.52 -7.40
CA THR A 120 -5.39 -19.87 -7.40
C THR A 120 -3.92 -19.87 -6.96
N GLY A 121 -3.43 -21.02 -6.51
CA GLY A 121 -1.99 -21.16 -6.20
C GLY A 121 -1.11 -20.98 -7.44
N GLU A 122 -1.61 -21.33 -8.63
CA GLU A 122 -0.93 -21.12 -9.91
C GLU A 122 -0.74 -19.64 -10.21
N GLN A 123 -1.75 -18.81 -9.94
CA GLN A 123 -1.63 -17.35 -10.07
C GLN A 123 -0.54 -16.78 -9.15
N VAL A 124 -0.40 -17.32 -7.93
CA VAL A 124 0.70 -16.95 -7.02
C VAL A 124 2.07 -17.33 -7.60
N GLN A 125 2.18 -18.55 -8.15
CA GLN A 125 3.41 -19.01 -8.78
C GLN A 125 3.78 -18.19 -10.01
N GLU A 126 2.80 -17.76 -10.81
CA GLU A 126 3.00 -16.88 -11.96
C GLU A 126 3.53 -15.51 -11.51
N MET A 127 2.93 -14.90 -10.49
CA MET A 127 3.43 -13.63 -9.92
C MET A 127 4.87 -13.79 -9.40
N ALA A 128 5.17 -14.91 -8.71
CA ALA A 128 6.50 -15.20 -8.22
C ALA A 128 7.53 -15.39 -9.35
N ALA A 129 7.15 -16.03 -10.45
CA ALA A 129 8.02 -16.19 -11.62
C ALA A 129 8.32 -14.84 -12.28
N ARG A 130 7.30 -13.98 -12.45
CA ARG A 130 7.46 -12.64 -13.02
C ARG A 130 8.39 -11.75 -12.19
N LEU A 131 8.35 -11.90 -10.86
CA LEU A 131 9.21 -11.20 -9.90
C LEU A 131 10.50 -11.96 -9.54
N GLN A 132 10.82 -13.06 -10.24
CA GLN A 132 12.05 -13.84 -10.03
C GLN A 132 12.26 -14.26 -8.56
N VAL A 133 11.21 -14.77 -7.91
CA VAL A 133 11.23 -15.25 -6.51
C VAL A 133 10.64 -16.65 -6.32
N THR A 134 10.43 -17.40 -7.40
CA THR A 134 9.92 -18.77 -7.33
C THR A 134 10.83 -19.69 -6.50
N HIS A 135 12.16 -19.51 -6.63
CA HIS A 135 13.17 -20.34 -5.94
C HIS A 135 13.16 -20.19 -4.41
N VAL A 136 12.55 -19.12 -3.90
CA VAL A 136 12.49 -18.84 -2.45
C VAL A 136 11.12 -19.03 -1.81
N LEU A 137 10.10 -19.44 -2.58
CA LEU A 137 8.73 -19.58 -2.06
C LEU A 137 8.64 -20.48 -0.81
N GLN A 138 9.45 -21.53 -0.75
CA GLN A 138 9.47 -22.50 0.36
C GLN A 138 10.49 -22.16 1.46
N GLN A 139 11.21 -21.04 1.34
CA GLN A 139 12.18 -20.60 2.34
C GLN A 139 11.53 -19.67 3.35
N SER A 140 12.00 -19.73 4.60
CA SER A 140 11.62 -18.81 5.67
C SER A 140 11.90 -17.36 5.27
N ALA A 141 10.97 -16.45 5.54
CA ALA A 141 11.12 -15.03 5.21
C ALA A 141 12.34 -14.38 5.90
N ARG A 142 12.83 -14.96 7.00
CA ARG A 142 14.06 -14.53 7.69
C ARG A 142 15.33 -14.75 6.86
N THR A 143 15.38 -15.79 6.03
CA THR A 143 16.59 -16.16 5.28
C THR A 143 16.71 -15.45 3.94
N LEU A 144 15.63 -14.78 3.51
CA LEU A 144 15.56 -14.05 2.24
C LEU A 144 16.37 -12.76 2.30
N SER A 145 16.94 -12.39 1.15
CA SER A 145 17.46 -11.02 0.97
C SER A 145 16.32 -10.01 1.10
N TYR A 146 16.64 -8.76 1.45
CA TYR A 146 15.62 -7.73 1.61
C TYR A 146 14.83 -7.50 0.30
N GLY A 147 15.51 -7.48 -0.86
CA GLY A 147 14.85 -7.36 -2.17
C GLY A 147 13.89 -8.52 -2.47
N GLU A 148 14.24 -9.76 -2.10
CA GLU A 148 13.32 -10.90 -2.19
C GLU A 148 12.12 -10.72 -1.26
N ARG A 149 12.33 -10.32 0.01
CA ARG A 149 11.25 -10.04 0.96
C ARG A 149 10.30 -8.97 0.41
N GLN A 150 10.82 -7.95 -0.24
CA GLN A 150 10.03 -6.88 -0.82
C GLN A 150 9.15 -7.37 -1.98
N ARG A 151 9.71 -8.20 -2.87
CA ARG A 151 8.94 -8.85 -3.95
C ARG A 151 7.89 -9.81 -3.41
N ILE A 152 8.16 -10.53 -2.33
CA ILE A 152 7.15 -11.34 -1.62
C ILE A 152 6.05 -10.48 -0.99
N ALA A 153 6.40 -9.35 -0.36
CA ALA A 153 5.44 -8.42 0.21
C ALA A 153 4.52 -7.80 -0.86
N ILE A 154 5.06 -7.50 -2.06
CA ILE A 154 4.28 -7.09 -3.24
C ILE A 154 3.27 -8.19 -3.60
N ILE A 155 3.72 -9.44 -3.81
CA ILE A 155 2.81 -10.55 -4.16
C ILE A 155 1.71 -10.70 -3.09
N ARG A 156 2.09 -10.72 -1.80
CA ARG A 156 1.14 -10.82 -0.68
C ARG A 156 0.09 -9.70 -0.70
N ALA A 157 0.45 -8.50 -1.11
CA ALA A 157 -0.50 -7.39 -1.25
C ALA A 157 -1.43 -7.56 -2.46
N LEU A 158 -0.95 -8.18 -3.55
CA LEU A 158 -1.67 -8.33 -4.81
C LEU A 158 -2.65 -9.52 -4.85
N VAL A 159 -2.46 -10.54 -4.00
CA VAL A 159 -3.30 -11.76 -4.03
C VAL A 159 -4.71 -11.59 -3.47
N GLN A 160 -4.96 -10.57 -2.64
CA GLN A 160 -6.29 -10.30 -2.09
C GLN A 160 -7.06 -9.30 -2.96
N PRO A 161 -8.40 -9.28 -2.92
CA PRO A 161 -9.17 -8.20 -3.55
C PRO A 161 -8.91 -6.85 -2.87
N PHE A 162 -8.81 -5.79 -3.66
CA PHE A 162 -8.71 -4.41 -3.18
C PHE A 162 -9.32 -3.43 -4.18
N GLN A 163 -9.79 -2.30 -3.66
CA GLN A 163 -10.15 -1.10 -4.44
C GLN A 163 -9.06 -0.04 -4.35
N TRP A 164 -8.24 -0.10 -3.29
CA TRP A 164 -7.06 0.72 -3.07
C TRP A 164 -5.87 -0.13 -2.67
N LEU A 165 -4.76 0.02 -3.38
CA LEU A 165 -3.44 -0.46 -2.94
C LEU A 165 -2.66 0.73 -2.36
N LEU A 166 -2.30 0.66 -1.08
CA LEU A 166 -1.45 1.66 -0.42
C LEU A 166 -0.01 1.17 -0.42
N MET A 167 0.94 2.00 -0.82
CA MET A 167 2.33 1.59 -0.95
C MET A 167 3.25 2.64 -0.33
N ASP A 168 3.99 2.23 0.71
CA ASP A 168 4.97 3.08 1.38
C ASP A 168 6.39 2.73 0.92
N GLU A 169 6.94 3.54 0.00
CA GLU A 169 8.27 3.36 -0.60
C GLU A 169 8.52 1.92 -1.12
N PRO A 170 7.63 1.38 -1.97
CA PRO A 170 7.57 -0.05 -2.32
C PRO A 170 8.73 -0.54 -3.18
N PHE A 171 9.67 0.33 -3.58
CA PHE A 171 10.80 0.02 -4.48
C PHE A 171 12.18 0.37 -3.90
N SER A 172 12.25 0.86 -2.66
CA SER A 172 13.46 1.42 -2.04
C SER A 172 14.72 0.51 -2.04
N HIS A 173 14.56 -0.81 -2.11
CA HIS A 173 15.66 -1.79 -2.11
C HIS A 173 15.64 -2.73 -3.33
N LEU A 174 15.04 -2.30 -4.44
CA LEU A 174 15.07 -3.02 -5.71
C LEU A 174 15.99 -2.29 -6.70
N ASP A 175 16.71 -3.07 -7.51
CA ASP A 175 17.35 -2.53 -8.71
C ASP A 175 16.29 -2.12 -9.76
N GLU A 176 16.74 -1.41 -10.80
CA GLU A 176 15.86 -0.85 -11.83
C GLU A 176 15.06 -1.93 -12.58
N GLU A 177 15.67 -3.08 -12.88
CA GLU A 177 15.01 -4.17 -13.60
C GLU A 177 13.90 -4.79 -12.76
N ASN A 178 14.18 -5.11 -11.49
CA ASN A 178 13.22 -5.65 -10.55
C ASN A 178 12.10 -4.65 -10.25
N THR A 179 12.43 -3.36 -10.17
CA THR A 179 11.45 -2.29 -10.01
C THR A 179 10.49 -2.23 -11.18
N ARG A 180 11.00 -2.28 -12.42
CA ARG A 180 10.17 -2.31 -13.63
C ARG A 180 9.25 -3.53 -13.68
N ARG A 181 9.74 -4.71 -13.28
CA ARG A 181 8.93 -5.95 -13.19
C ARG A 181 7.82 -5.82 -12.16
N ALA A 182 8.14 -5.29 -10.98
CA ALA A 182 7.19 -5.07 -9.90
C ALA A 182 6.11 -4.04 -10.31
N ALA A 183 6.51 -2.90 -10.85
CA ALA A 183 5.59 -1.86 -11.30
C ALA A 183 4.64 -2.35 -12.40
N ALA A 184 5.15 -3.10 -13.39
CA ALA A 184 4.32 -3.69 -14.43
C ALA A 184 3.26 -4.64 -13.85
N LEU A 185 3.66 -5.54 -12.94
CA LEU A 185 2.72 -6.46 -12.28
C LEU A 185 1.68 -5.72 -11.43
N ILE A 186 2.10 -4.69 -10.68
CA ILE A 186 1.20 -3.85 -9.87
C ILE A 186 0.17 -3.16 -10.77
N ALA A 187 0.62 -2.54 -11.86
CA ALA A 187 -0.25 -1.81 -12.79
C ALA A 187 -1.27 -2.74 -13.46
N GLU A 188 -0.85 -3.91 -13.92
CA GLU A 188 -1.73 -4.92 -14.49
C GLU A 188 -2.77 -5.43 -13.47
N THR A 189 -2.33 -5.72 -12.24
CA THR A 189 -3.24 -6.19 -11.20
C THR A 189 -4.26 -5.12 -10.80
N CYS A 190 -3.83 -3.86 -10.65
CA CYS A 190 -4.73 -2.76 -10.35
C CYS A 190 -5.77 -2.57 -11.47
N LYS A 191 -5.36 -2.66 -12.75
CA LYS A 191 -6.29 -2.61 -13.89
C LYS A 191 -7.29 -3.78 -13.87
N ALA A 192 -6.82 -5.00 -13.64
CA ALA A 192 -7.67 -6.19 -13.57
C ALA A 192 -8.71 -6.11 -12.44
N GLN A 193 -8.35 -5.52 -11.30
CA GLN A 193 -9.26 -5.32 -10.17
C GLN A 193 -10.07 -4.01 -10.25
N GLN A 194 -9.86 -3.17 -11.27
CA GLN A 194 -10.43 -1.81 -11.37
C GLN A 194 -10.12 -0.95 -10.12
N ALA A 195 -8.93 -1.13 -9.57
CA ALA A 195 -8.47 -0.53 -8.33
C ALA A 195 -7.56 0.68 -8.58
N GLY A 196 -7.58 1.64 -7.67
CA GLY A 196 -6.60 2.72 -7.60
C GLY A 196 -5.44 2.35 -6.68
N PHE A 197 -4.40 3.19 -6.66
CA PHE A 197 -3.34 3.06 -5.67
C PHE A 197 -2.86 4.42 -5.18
N VAL A 198 -2.27 4.42 -3.98
CA VAL A 198 -1.50 5.56 -3.44
C VAL A 198 -0.06 5.07 -3.25
N LEU A 199 0.88 5.69 -3.94
CA LEU A 199 2.31 5.43 -3.83
C LEU A 199 2.99 6.62 -3.17
N THR A 200 3.72 6.38 -2.08
CA THR A 200 4.59 7.39 -1.49
C THR A 200 6.05 7.11 -1.82
N ASP A 201 6.77 8.12 -2.29
CA ASP A 201 8.19 8.02 -2.65
C ASP A 201 8.94 9.35 -2.46
N LEU A 202 10.26 9.28 -2.41
CA LEU A 202 11.20 10.40 -2.46
C LEU A 202 11.44 10.88 -3.90
N ASP A 203 11.43 9.94 -4.85
CA ASP A 203 11.96 10.17 -6.19
C ASP A 203 10.92 10.58 -7.23
N ASN A 204 11.40 11.21 -8.30
CA ASN A 204 10.63 11.38 -9.54
C ASN A 204 10.67 10.09 -10.36
N ASP A 205 10.20 8.99 -9.79
CA ASP A 205 9.98 7.79 -10.57
C ASP A 205 8.90 7.99 -11.65
N VAL A 206 9.10 7.30 -12.78
CA VAL A 206 8.19 7.26 -13.93
C VAL A 206 7.64 5.84 -14.14
N HIS A 207 7.52 5.06 -13.06
CA HIS A 207 7.11 3.66 -13.15
C HIS A 207 5.63 3.48 -13.52
N PHE A 208 4.82 4.50 -13.27
CA PHE A 208 3.39 4.51 -13.56
C PHE A 208 2.95 5.80 -14.26
N ASN A 209 1.87 5.70 -15.03
CA ASN A 209 1.12 6.86 -15.49
C ASN A 209 0.21 7.31 -14.35
N TYR A 210 0.68 8.25 -13.54
CA TYR A 210 -0.07 8.79 -12.41
C TYR A 210 -1.14 9.78 -12.90
N ASP A 211 -2.36 9.64 -12.39
CA ASP A 211 -3.46 10.58 -12.66
C ASP A 211 -3.31 11.87 -11.84
N VAL A 212 -2.78 11.73 -10.62
CA VAL A 212 -2.61 12.84 -9.67
C VAL A 212 -1.28 12.72 -8.95
N GLN A 213 -0.61 13.84 -8.76
CA GLN A 213 0.61 13.94 -7.96
C GLN A 213 0.46 15.02 -6.89
N TYR A 214 0.83 14.68 -5.66
CA TYR A 214 0.82 15.58 -4.51
C TYR A 214 2.22 15.73 -3.92
N GLN A 215 2.53 16.90 -3.38
CA GLN A 215 3.71 17.14 -2.55
C GLN A 215 3.34 17.28 -1.06
N LEU A 216 4.11 16.62 -0.18
CA LEU A 216 4.02 16.83 1.28
C LEU A 216 5.13 17.72 1.83
#